data_AF-A0A136A3T8-F1
#
_entry.id   AF-A0A136A3T8-F1
#
_cell.length_a   1.000
_cell.length_b   1.000
_cell.length_c   1.000
_cell.angle_alpha   90.00
_cell.angle_beta   90.00
_cell.angle_gamma   90.00
#
_symmetry.space_group_name_H-M   'P 1'
#
loop_
_entity.id
_entity.type
_entity.pdbx_description
1 polymer ?
#
loop_
_entity_poly.entity_id
_entity_poly.type
_entity_poly.pdbx_seq_one_letter_code
_entity_poly.pdbx_strand_id
1 'polypeptide(L)'
;MLVKHLINPVIILLLTITCIILGIYSYGVPLLFDCVSTAAFVVIAFTFRHNIDIKTVCILLLIENIIINLAFLSLNNNLIYTAAVFAFTAITLWYVRTDKLAKPIAILLVITLLAEIYWYQTDHPAPQIYFYFFKISLSLIVRFLLLYRPHGLNYYLDSGANILRLDWFVYKTIWVSCVIECAMICEFLIRHTLKINALYIYYSYEYIMHALAVWVLWLVVREAIKLQQQSLIQA
;
A
#
# COMPACT_ATOMS: atom_id res chain seq x y z
N MET A 1 22.74 -21.29 -23.05
CA MET A 1 22.46 -21.06 -21.62
C MET A 1 22.69 -19.59 -21.22
N LEU A 2 23.84 -18.99 -21.54
CA LEU A 2 24.14 -17.57 -21.31
C LEU A 2 23.16 -16.56 -21.95
N VAL A 3 22.71 -16.81 -23.18
CA VAL A 3 21.79 -15.91 -23.91
C VAL A 3 20.40 -15.83 -23.23
N LYS A 4 19.84 -16.97 -22.79
CA LYS A 4 18.58 -17.00 -22.00
C LYS A 4 18.73 -16.27 -20.65
N HIS A 5 19.93 -16.27 -20.07
CA HIS A 5 20.22 -15.65 -18.78
C HIS A 5 20.45 -14.13 -18.85
N LEU A 6 20.96 -13.61 -19.96
CA LEU A 6 21.11 -12.16 -20.21
C LEU A 6 19.81 -11.50 -20.70
N ILE A 7 18.98 -12.26 -21.42
CA ILE A 7 17.68 -11.80 -21.92
C ILE A 7 16.72 -11.48 -20.76
N ASN A 8 16.72 -12.27 -19.69
CA ASN A 8 15.80 -12.08 -18.57
C ASN A 8 15.92 -10.71 -17.86
N PRO A 9 17.11 -10.27 -17.40
CA PRO A 9 17.26 -8.97 -16.75
C PRO A 9 17.00 -7.78 -17.70
N VAL A 10 17.33 -7.91 -18.99
CA VAL A 10 17.04 -6.87 -19.99
C VAL A 10 15.54 -6.77 -20.24
N ILE A 11 14.83 -7.89 -20.36
CA ILE A 11 13.37 -7.90 -20.46
C ILE A 11 12.75 -7.33 -19.20
N ILE A 12 13.21 -7.69 -17.99
CA ILE A 12 12.71 -7.17 -16.72
C ILE A 12 12.94 -5.66 -16.63
N LEU A 13 14.12 -5.18 -17.02
CA LEU A 13 14.43 -3.76 -17.07
C LEU A 13 13.51 -3.02 -18.04
N LEU A 14 13.32 -3.56 -19.26
CA LEU A 14 12.41 -3.00 -20.26
C LEU A 14 10.96 -2.99 -19.77
N LEU A 15 10.48 -4.07 -19.18
CA LEU A 15 9.12 -4.18 -18.63
C LEU A 15 8.93 -3.19 -17.49
N THR A 16 9.94 -3.04 -16.63
CA THR A 16 9.89 -2.09 -15.52
C THR A 16 9.93 -0.66 -16.00
N ILE A 17 10.81 -0.32 -16.95
CA ILE A 17 10.85 1.00 -17.59
C ILE A 17 9.50 1.26 -18.26
N THR A 18 8.91 0.27 -18.92
CA THR A 18 7.58 0.38 -19.53
C THR A 18 6.51 0.61 -18.47
N CYS A 19 6.53 -0.10 -17.34
CA CYS A 19 5.59 0.11 -16.23
C CYS A 19 5.78 1.46 -15.54
N ILE A 20 7.03 1.95 -15.42
CA ILE A 20 7.33 3.28 -14.88
C ILE A 20 6.84 4.36 -15.85
N ILE A 21 7.12 4.21 -17.14
CA ILE A 21 6.64 5.12 -18.20
C ILE A 21 5.12 5.11 -18.26
N LEU A 22 4.49 3.94 -18.21
CA LEU A 22 3.03 3.81 -18.17
C LEU A 22 2.45 4.40 -16.87
N GLY A 23 3.14 4.26 -15.74
CA GLY A 23 2.78 4.89 -14.47
C GLY A 23 2.89 6.43 -14.49
N ILE A 24 3.86 6.96 -15.23
CA ILE A 24 4.00 8.40 -15.51
C ILE A 24 2.96 8.86 -16.54
N TYR A 25 2.62 8.01 -17.50
CA TYR A 25 1.61 8.34 -18.51
C TYR A 25 0.18 8.25 -17.97
N SER A 26 -0.04 7.43 -16.93
CA SER A 26 -1.30 7.29 -16.22
C SER A 26 -1.51 8.37 -15.14
N TYR A 27 -0.66 9.38 -15.08
CA TYR A 27 -0.75 10.45 -14.09
C TYR A 27 -2.03 11.26 -14.30
N GLY A 28 -2.84 11.40 -13.23
CA GLY A 28 -4.17 12.02 -13.32
C GLY A 28 -5.29 11.07 -13.77
N VAL A 29 -5.00 9.77 -13.96
CA VAL A 29 -6.00 8.72 -14.20
C VAL A 29 -5.76 7.57 -13.21
N PRO A 30 -6.31 7.65 -11.98
CA PRO A 30 -6.04 6.70 -10.89
C PRO A 30 -6.27 5.25 -11.30
N LEU A 31 -7.40 4.98 -11.98
CA LEU A 31 -7.79 3.62 -12.37
C LEU A 31 -6.77 2.97 -13.31
N LEU A 32 -6.21 3.76 -14.23
CA LEU A 32 -5.23 3.25 -15.20
C LEU A 32 -3.90 2.95 -14.49
N PHE A 33 -3.52 3.79 -13.52
CA PHE A 33 -2.34 3.56 -12.69
C PHE A 33 -2.49 2.27 -11.85
N ASP A 34 -3.65 2.05 -11.24
CA ASP A 34 -3.93 0.85 -10.45
C ASP A 34 -3.87 -0.43 -11.29
N CYS A 35 -4.39 -0.40 -12.53
CA CYS A 35 -4.25 -1.51 -13.46
C CYS A 35 -2.80 -1.78 -13.86
N VAL A 36 -2.04 -0.73 -14.20
CA VAL A 36 -0.63 -0.84 -14.61
C VAL A 36 0.24 -1.36 -13.47
N SER A 37 0.07 -0.83 -12.26
CA SER A 37 0.83 -1.25 -11.08
C SER A 37 0.52 -2.71 -10.70
N THR A 38 -0.76 -3.11 -10.75
CA THR A 38 -1.18 -4.50 -10.52
C THR A 38 -0.56 -5.44 -11.56
N ALA A 39 -0.66 -5.09 -12.85
CA ALA A 39 -0.07 -5.87 -13.92
C ALA A 39 1.46 -6.01 -13.76
N ALA A 40 2.14 -4.94 -13.35
CA ALA A 40 3.58 -4.96 -13.11
C ALA A 40 3.96 -5.95 -12.01
N PHE A 41 3.28 -5.92 -10.86
CA PHE A 41 3.56 -6.87 -9.78
C PHE A 41 3.24 -8.32 -10.17
N VAL A 42 2.20 -8.57 -10.97
CA VAL A 42 1.90 -9.92 -11.50
C VAL A 42 3.05 -10.42 -12.36
N VAL A 43 3.56 -9.59 -13.28
CA VAL A 43 4.68 -9.96 -14.14
C VAL A 43 5.94 -10.22 -13.32
N ILE A 44 6.28 -9.35 -12.37
CA ILE A 44 7.45 -9.52 -11.50
C ILE A 44 7.32 -10.81 -10.68
N ALA A 45 6.17 -11.06 -10.05
CA ALA A 45 5.95 -12.28 -9.26
C ALA A 45 6.09 -13.55 -10.11
N PHE A 46 5.59 -13.52 -11.36
CA PHE A 46 5.71 -14.64 -12.29
C PHE A 46 7.15 -14.87 -12.74
N THR A 47 7.88 -13.79 -13.09
CA THR A 47 9.28 -13.88 -13.53
C THR A 47 10.19 -14.40 -12.41
N PHE A 48 9.98 -13.93 -11.17
CA PHE A 48 10.78 -14.32 -10.01
C PHE A 48 10.14 -15.47 -9.20
N ARG A 49 9.32 -16.32 -9.82
CA ARG A 49 8.59 -17.41 -9.13
C ARG A 49 9.45 -18.37 -8.29
N HIS A 50 10.72 -18.52 -8.67
CA HIS A 50 11.69 -19.39 -7.98
C HIS A 50 12.35 -18.72 -6.77
N ASN A 51 12.29 -17.38 -6.66
CA ASN A 51 12.78 -16.64 -5.50
C ASN A 51 11.60 -16.40 -4.54
N ILE A 52 11.54 -17.16 -3.45
CA ILE A 52 10.42 -17.12 -2.50
C ILE A 52 10.28 -15.76 -1.83
N ASP A 53 11.39 -15.07 -1.57
CA ASP A 53 11.40 -13.77 -0.92
C ASP A 53 10.79 -12.69 -1.82
N ILE A 54 11.27 -12.53 -3.05
CA ILE A 54 10.71 -11.52 -3.98
C ILE A 54 9.26 -11.84 -4.31
N LYS A 55 8.96 -13.11 -4.61
CA LYS A 55 7.60 -13.55 -4.92
C LYS A 55 6.62 -13.17 -3.82
N THR A 56 7.00 -13.37 -2.55
CA THR A 56 6.10 -13.12 -1.43
C THR A 56 5.92 -11.62 -1.14
N VAL A 57 6.94 -10.76 -1.33
CA VAL A 57 6.71 -9.29 -1.31
C VAL A 57 5.67 -8.91 -2.36
N CYS A 58 5.85 -9.39 -3.60
CA CYS A 58 4.96 -9.04 -4.70
C CYS A 58 3.52 -9.51 -4.43
N ILE A 59 3.34 -10.73 -3.91
CA ILE A 59 2.02 -11.25 -3.55
C ILE A 59 1.36 -10.41 -2.45
N LEU A 60 2.09 -10.02 -1.41
CA LEU A 60 1.53 -9.17 -0.34
C LEU A 60 1.04 -7.82 -0.89
N LEU A 61 1.85 -7.16 -1.71
CA LEU A 61 1.49 -5.88 -2.33
C LEU A 61 0.34 -6.01 -3.34
N LEU A 62 0.30 -7.11 -4.09
CA LEU A 62 -0.82 -7.43 -4.99
C LEU A 62 -2.13 -7.60 -4.22
N ILE A 63 -2.10 -8.36 -3.12
CA ILE A 63 -3.28 -8.58 -2.29
C ILE A 63 -3.77 -7.25 -1.72
N GLU A 64 -2.86 -6.40 -1.22
CA GLU A 64 -3.21 -5.04 -0.75
C GLU A 64 -3.94 -4.24 -1.83
N ASN A 65 -3.35 -4.12 -3.02
CA ASN A 65 -3.94 -3.36 -4.13
C ASN A 65 -5.29 -3.93 -4.57
N ILE A 66 -5.42 -5.24 -4.68
CA ILE A 66 -6.69 -5.89 -5.07
C ILE A 66 -7.76 -5.61 -4.03
N ILE A 67 -7.46 -5.74 -2.74
CA ILE A 67 -8.43 -5.48 -1.67
C ILE A 67 -8.86 -4.00 -1.67
N ILE A 68 -7.92 -3.06 -1.83
CA ILE A 68 -8.24 -1.62 -1.90
C ILE A 68 -9.16 -1.32 -3.08
N ASN A 69 -8.87 -1.87 -4.26
CA ASN A 69 -9.69 -1.66 -5.46
C ASN A 69 -11.08 -2.29 -5.34
N LEU A 70 -11.17 -3.50 -4.79
CA LEU A 70 -12.46 -4.15 -4.52
C LEU A 70 -13.28 -3.35 -3.51
N ALA A 71 -12.63 -2.82 -2.46
CA ALA A 71 -13.27 -1.99 -1.46
C ALA A 71 -13.76 -0.67 -2.07
N PHE A 72 -12.98 -0.03 -2.95
CA PHE A 72 -13.39 1.19 -3.65
C PHE A 72 -14.67 0.97 -4.49
N LEU A 73 -14.76 -0.16 -5.18
CA LEU A 73 -15.93 -0.50 -6.01
C LEU A 73 -17.15 -0.93 -5.18
N SER A 74 -16.93 -1.49 -3.99
CA SER A 74 -17.99 -2.15 -3.21
C SER A 74 -18.52 -1.31 -2.06
N LEU A 75 -17.70 -0.40 -1.49
CA LEU A 75 -18.08 0.42 -0.36
C LEU A 75 -18.95 1.59 -0.80
N ASN A 76 -20.26 1.37 -0.80
CA ASN A 76 -21.24 2.44 -0.95
C ASN A 76 -21.30 3.31 0.33
N ASN A 77 -21.84 4.53 0.22
CA ASN A 77 -22.13 5.44 1.33
C ASN A 77 -23.26 4.89 2.21
N ASN A 78 -22.96 3.85 2.97
CA ASN A 78 -23.87 3.22 3.92
C ASN A 78 -23.23 3.22 5.31
N LEU A 79 -23.99 3.67 6.30
CA LEU A 79 -23.63 3.68 7.72
C LEU A 79 -23.07 2.34 8.21
N ILE A 80 -23.62 1.22 7.73
CA ILE A 80 -23.16 -0.13 8.12
C ILE A 80 -21.71 -0.34 7.68
N TYR A 81 -21.37 0.05 6.46
CA TYR A 81 -20.00 -0.07 5.94
C TYR A 81 -19.04 0.88 6.66
N THR A 82 -19.46 2.11 6.92
CA THR A 82 -18.69 3.08 7.70
C THR A 82 -18.36 2.54 9.10
N ALA A 83 -19.36 2.03 9.82
CA ALA A 83 -19.18 1.45 11.14
C ALA A 83 -18.28 0.19 11.10
N ALA A 84 -18.47 -0.68 10.11
CA ALA A 84 -17.64 -1.87 9.93
C ALA A 84 -16.17 -1.51 9.68
N VAL A 85 -15.90 -0.49 8.86
CA VAL A 85 -14.54 -0.01 8.59
C VAL A 85 -13.90 0.57 9.85
N PHE A 86 -14.60 1.41 10.61
CA PHE A 86 -14.05 1.93 11.86
C PHE A 86 -13.78 0.84 12.91
N ALA A 87 -14.68 -0.16 13.01
CA ALA A 87 -14.45 -1.32 13.86
C ALA A 87 -13.22 -2.12 13.40
N PHE A 88 -13.08 -2.36 12.11
CA PHE A 88 -11.91 -3.00 11.52
C PHE A 88 -10.61 -2.22 11.80
N THR A 89 -10.65 -0.90 11.68
CA THR A 89 -9.51 -0.04 12.03
C THR A 89 -9.17 -0.15 13.51
N ALA A 90 -10.16 -0.11 14.42
CA ALA A 90 -9.91 -0.25 15.85
C ALA A 90 -9.26 -1.61 16.20
N ILE A 91 -9.76 -2.70 15.62
CA ILE A 91 -9.19 -4.05 15.77
C ILE A 91 -7.74 -4.08 15.26
N THR A 92 -7.50 -3.51 14.08
CA THR A 92 -6.17 -3.44 13.48
C THR A 92 -5.20 -2.70 14.39
N LEU A 93 -5.58 -1.52 14.89
CA LEU A 93 -4.77 -0.72 15.80
C LEU A 93 -4.46 -1.44 17.11
N TRP A 94 -5.40 -2.24 17.62
CA TRP A 94 -5.17 -3.07 18.80
C TRP A 94 -4.12 -4.15 18.54
N TYR A 95 -4.19 -4.81 17.39
CA TYR A 95 -3.24 -5.85 17.00
C TYR A 95 -1.83 -5.29 16.75
N VAL A 96 -1.72 -4.16 16.02
CA VAL A 96 -0.44 -3.51 15.71
C VAL A 96 -0.04 -2.42 16.72
N ARG A 97 -0.51 -2.52 17.97
CA ARG A 97 -0.29 -1.50 19.03
C ARG A 97 1.17 -1.15 19.31
N THR A 98 2.10 -2.02 18.92
CA THR A 98 3.54 -1.81 19.06
C THR A 98 4.14 -0.93 17.96
N ASP A 99 3.43 -0.74 16.83
CA ASP A 99 3.85 0.16 15.77
C ASP A 99 3.72 1.62 16.21
N LYS A 100 4.72 2.44 15.87
CA LYS A 100 4.75 3.86 16.25
C LYS A 100 3.59 4.65 15.65
N LEU A 101 3.01 4.23 14.53
CA LEU A 101 1.84 4.86 13.93
C LEU A 101 0.52 4.52 14.62
N ALA A 102 0.44 3.42 15.37
CA ALA A 102 -0.83 2.98 15.94
C ALA A 102 -1.43 4.04 16.91
N LYS A 103 -0.59 4.67 17.73
CA LYS A 103 -1.02 5.71 18.69
C LYS A 103 -1.61 6.96 18.01
N PRO A 104 -0.91 7.65 17.09
CA PRO A 104 -1.46 8.83 16.44
C PRO A 104 -2.71 8.51 15.62
N ILE A 105 -2.76 7.35 14.95
CA ILE A 105 -3.95 6.93 14.18
C ILE A 105 -5.13 6.65 15.11
N ALA A 106 -4.90 6.04 16.28
CA ALA A 106 -5.96 5.82 17.28
C ALA A 106 -6.57 7.14 17.78
N ILE A 107 -5.73 8.15 18.04
CA ILE A 107 -6.20 9.49 18.42
C ILE A 107 -7.05 10.08 17.28
N LEU A 108 -6.57 9.99 16.04
CA LEU A 108 -7.29 10.49 14.87
C LEU A 108 -8.62 9.78 14.65
N LEU A 109 -8.68 8.47 14.89
CA LEU A 109 -9.91 7.67 14.82
C LEU A 109 -10.94 8.16 15.84
N VAL A 110 -10.54 8.39 17.09
CA VAL A 110 -11.44 8.91 18.13
C VAL A 110 -11.97 10.30 17.75
N ILE A 111 -11.12 11.20 17.28
CA ILE A 111 -11.52 12.54 16.82
C ILE A 111 -12.52 12.43 15.65
N THR A 112 -12.26 11.54 14.70
CA THR A 112 -13.14 11.34 13.54
C THR A 112 -14.49 10.77 13.95
N LEU A 113 -14.53 9.80 14.87
CA LEU A 113 -15.77 9.24 15.39
C LEU A 113 -16.63 10.32 16.08
N LEU A 114 -16.01 11.23 16.85
CA LEU A 114 -16.72 12.36 17.45
C LEU A 114 -17.28 13.31 16.39
N ALA A 115 -16.51 13.58 15.32
CA ALA A 115 -16.96 14.42 14.21
C ALA A 115 -18.12 13.77 13.42
N GLU A 116 -18.06 12.47 13.16
CA GLU A 116 -19.13 11.71 12.49
C GLU A 116 -20.42 11.71 13.31
N ILE A 117 -20.34 11.53 14.64
CA ILE A 117 -21.51 11.63 15.52
C ILE A 117 -22.12 13.03 15.45
N TYR A 118 -21.28 14.07 15.45
CA TYR A 118 -21.73 15.45 15.33
C TYR A 118 -22.41 15.73 13.98
N TRP A 119 -21.84 15.24 12.87
CA TRP A 119 -22.43 15.39 11.54
C TRP A 119 -23.74 14.63 11.40
N TYR A 120 -23.83 13.42 11.95
CA TYR A 120 -25.05 12.64 11.99
C TYR A 120 -26.17 13.37 12.75
N GLN A 121 -25.85 14.05 13.85
CA GLN A 121 -26.83 14.83 14.61
C GLN A 121 -27.27 16.13 13.92
N THR A 122 -26.45 16.66 13.01
CA THR A 122 -26.70 17.95 12.34
C THR A 122 -27.19 17.80 10.90
N ASP A 123 -27.50 16.58 10.47
CA ASP A 123 -27.82 16.21 9.08
C ASP A 123 -26.81 16.74 8.06
N HIS A 124 -25.56 16.94 8.49
CA HIS A 124 -24.49 17.38 7.59
C HIS A 124 -24.06 16.17 6.74
N PRO A 125 -23.94 16.30 5.41
CA PRO A 125 -23.42 15.22 4.59
C PRO A 125 -21.99 14.87 5.02
N ALA A 126 -21.81 13.68 5.58
CA ALA A 126 -20.52 13.23 6.08
C ALA A 126 -19.58 12.93 4.89
N PRO A 127 -18.34 13.45 4.89
CA PRO A 127 -17.33 13.07 3.91
C PRO A 127 -16.95 11.59 4.03
N GLN A 128 -16.52 10.98 2.92
CA GLN A 128 -16.10 9.57 2.84
C GLN A 128 -14.72 9.31 3.48
N ILE A 129 -14.52 9.79 4.71
CA ILE A 129 -13.25 9.69 5.44
C ILE A 129 -12.93 8.23 5.81
N TYR A 130 -13.97 7.41 6.02
CA TYR A 130 -13.83 6.00 6.36
C TYR A 130 -12.96 5.23 5.35
N PHE A 131 -12.99 5.57 4.06
CA PHE A 131 -12.19 4.89 3.05
C PHE A 131 -10.68 5.07 3.27
N TYR A 132 -10.24 6.23 3.77
CA TYR A 132 -8.84 6.45 4.14
C TYR A 132 -8.44 5.62 5.37
N PHE A 133 -9.33 5.48 6.36
CA PHE A 133 -9.08 4.58 7.50
C PHE A 133 -8.97 3.11 7.07
N PHE A 134 -9.75 2.69 6.08
CA PHE A 134 -9.63 1.35 5.49
C PHE A 134 -8.23 1.15 4.86
N LYS A 135 -7.77 2.09 4.03
CA LYS A 135 -6.43 2.06 3.43
C LYS A 135 -5.33 2.00 4.49
N ILE A 136 -5.38 2.90 5.49
CA ILE A 136 -4.44 2.90 6.62
C ILE A 136 -4.41 1.54 7.30
N SER A 137 -5.57 0.93 7.55
CA SER A 137 -5.67 -0.37 8.24
C SER A 137 -4.99 -1.48 7.45
N LEU A 138 -5.26 -1.58 6.14
CA LEU A 138 -4.59 -2.55 5.26
C LEU A 138 -3.09 -2.31 5.21
N SER A 139 -2.66 -1.06 5.04
CA SER A 139 -1.25 -0.70 5.01
C SER A 139 -0.53 -1.04 6.32
N LEU A 140 -1.16 -0.88 7.49
CA LEU A 140 -0.61 -1.34 8.76
C LEU A 140 -0.47 -2.88 8.83
N ILE A 141 -1.47 -3.61 8.34
CA ILE A 141 -1.42 -5.07 8.26
C ILE A 141 -0.29 -5.52 7.34
N VAL A 142 -0.14 -4.92 6.16
CA VAL A 142 0.92 -5.24 5.20
C VAL A 142 2.29 -4.92 5.78
N ARG A 143 2.45 -3.79 6.47
CA ARG A 143 3.69 -3.46 7.18
C ARG A 143 4.06 -4.52 8.22
N PHE A 144 3.09 -5.01 8.98
CA PHE A 144 3.32 -6.10 9.93
C PHE A 144 3.70 -7.40 9.21
N LEU A 145 2.95 -7.79 8.17
CA LEU A 145 3.16 -9.01 7.41
C LEU A 145 4.50 -9.02 6.67
N LEU A 146 4.98 -7.89 6.16
CA LEU A 146 6.28 -7.77 5.50
C LEU A 146 7.43 -8.16 6.44
N LEU A 147 7.37 -7.74 7.71
CA LEU A 147 8.38 -8.07 8.70
C LEU A 147 8.23 -9.49 9.25
N TYR A 148 6.99 -9.95 9.42
CA TYR A 148 6.71 -11.28 9.97
C TYR A 148 6.85 -12.41 8.95
N ARG A 149 6.76 -12.09 7.66
CA ARG A 149 6.78 -13.04 6.54
C ARG A 149 7.84 -14.13 6.66
N PRO A 150 9.14 -13.84 6.87
CA PRO A 150 10.16 -14.88 6.85
C PRO A 150 9.94 -15.91 7.98
N HIS A 151 9.48 -15.45 9.14
CA HIS A 151 9.11 -16.33 10.24
C HIS A 151 7.91 -17.21 9.86
N GLY A 152 6.84 -16.62 9.33
CA GLY A 152 5.65 -17.38 8.92
C GLY A 152 5.95 -18.41 7.84
N LEU A 153 6.66 -18.01 6.78
CA LEU A 153 6.99 -18.90 5.67
C LEU A 153 7.90 -20.05 6.10
N ASN A 154 8.91 -19.81 6.94
CA ASN A 154 9.79 -20.88 7.41
C ASN A 154 9.08 -21.83 8.38
N TYR A 155 8.20 -21.31 9.23
CA TYR A 155 7.44 -22.14 10.16
C TYR A 155 6.43 -23.05 9.44
N TYR A 156 5.73 -22.56 8.43
CA TYR A 156 4.65 -23.31 7.77
C TYR A 156 5.08 -24.07 6.51
N LEU A 157 6.10 -23.60 5.80
CA LEU A 157 6.48 -24.13 4.47
C LEU A 157 7.95 -24.55 4.37
N ASP A 158 8.73 -24.43 5.44
CA ASP A 158 10.18 -24.70 5.49
C ASP A 158 10.95 -24.14 4.28
N SER A 159 10.57 -22.91 3.91
CA SER A 159 10.88 -22.35 2.59
C SER A 159 12.30 -21.77 2.46
N GLY A 160 13.04 -21.63 3.57
CA GLY A 160 14.30 -20.91 3.61
C GLY A 160 14.18 -19.39 3.33
N ALA A 161 13.00 -18.81 3.56
CA ALA A 161 12.73 -17.39 3.36
C ALA A 161 13.55 -16.53 4.32
N ASN A 162 14.05 -15.40 3.83
CA ASN A 162 14.89 -14.49 4.59
C ASN A 162 14.34 -13.06 4.61
N ILE A 163 14.77 -12.31 5.62
CA ILE A 163 14.50 -10.87 5.68
C ILE A 163 15.31 -10.20 4.58
N LEU A 164 14.64 -9.49 3.68
CA LEU A 164 15.27 -8.70 2.65
C LEU A 164 15.43 -7.25 3.11
N ARG A 165 16.44 -6.58 2.57
CA ARG A 165 16.56 -5.12 2.70
C ARG A 165 15.34 -4.39 2.10
N LEU A 166 14.74 -4.99 1.07
CA LEU A 166 13.50 -4.54 0.44
C LEU A 166 12.37 -4.40 1.46
N ASP A 167 12.20 -5.38 2.36
CA ASP A 167 11.10 -5.41 3.33
C ASP A 167 11.10 -4.13 4.19
N TRP A 168 12.30 -3.68 4.60
CA TRP A 168 12.46 -2.47 5.40
C TRP A 168 12.20 -1.18 4.61
N PHE A 169 12.62 -1.12 3.34
CA PHE A 169 12.34 0.05 2.50
C PHE A 169 10.86 0.17 2.17
N VAL A 170 10.19 -0.95 1.87
CA VAL A 170 8.73 -0.98 1.64
C VAL A 170 8.01 -0.62 2.93
N TYR A 171 8.40 -1.19 4.08
CA TYR A 171 7.85 -0.85 5.39
C TYR A 171 7.89 0.65 5.70
N LYS A 172 9.00 1.32 5.35
CA LYS A 172 9.15 2.78 5.48
C LYS A 172 8.32 3.56 4.48
N THR A 173 8.22 3.07 3.24
CA THR A 173 7.44 3.75 2.22
C THR A 173 5.95 3.74 2.59
N ILE A 174 5.44 2.59 3.04
CA ILE A 174 4.05 2.48 3.52
C ILE A 174 3.83 3.36 4.77
N TRP A 175 4.84 3.50 5.65
CA TRP A 175 4.75 4.45 6.77
C TRP A 175 4.49 5.88 6.28
N VAL A 176 5.17 6.33 5.22
CA VAL A 176 4.96 7.64 4.61
C VAL A 176 3.56 7.74 4.01
N SER A 177 3.10 6.70 3.28
CA SER A 177 1.74 6.64 2.74
C SER A 177 0.67 6.82 3.84
N CYS A 178 0.78 6.11 4.96
CA CYS A 178 -0.15 6.25 6.08
C CYS A 178 -0.15 7.66 6.68
N VAL A 179 1.01 8.33 6.74
CA VAL A 179 1.09 9.72 7.23
C VAL A 179 0.36 10.68 6.30
N ILE A 180 0.50 10.51 4.98
CA ILE A 180 -0.21 11.31 3.98
C ILE A 180 -1.72 11.07 4.08
N GLU A 181 -2.16 9.82 4.27
CA GLU A 181 -3.57 9.49 4.50
C GLU A 181 -4.11 10.13 5.78
N CYS A 182 -3.34 10.12 6.87
CA CYS A 182 -3.69 10.85 8.08
C CYS A 182 -3.82 12.36 7.83
N ALA A 183 -2.90 12.93 7.05
CA ALA A 183 -2.94 14.35 6.69
C ALA A 183 -4.20 14.68 5.87
N MET A 184 -4.58 13.79 4.95
CA MET A 184 -5.82 13.92 4.17
C MET A 184 -7.05 13.91 5.08
N ILE A 185 -7.12 12.97 6.04
CA ILE A 185 -8.20 12.91 7.04
C ILE A 185 -8.26 14.21 7.85
N CYS A 186 -7.11 14.72 8.33
CA CYS A 186 -7.04 15.98 9.06
C CYS A 186 -7.53 17.17 8.23
N GLU A 187 -7.13 17.29 6.96
CA GLU A 187 -7.60 18.36 6.06
C GLU A 187 -9.12 18.29 5.87
N PHE A 188 -9.66 17.08 5.67
CA PHE A 188 -11.11 16.87 5.59
C PHE A 188 -11.84 17.29 6.86
N LEU A 189 -11.34 16.91 8.03
CA LEU A 189 -11.91 17.31 9.32
C LEU A 189 -11.89 18.83 9.50
N ILE A 190 -10.76 19.49 9.24
CA ILE A 190 -10.62 20.95 9.34
C ILE A 190 -11.62 21.65 8.41
N ARG A 191 -11.73 21.18 7.17
CA ARG A 191 -12.63 21.78 6.18
C ARG A 191 -14.10 21.71 6.60
N HIS A 192 -14.53 20.59 7.17
CA HIS A 192 -15.94 20.37 7.51
C HIS A 192 -16.31 20.86 8.92
N THR A 193 -15.34 21.02 9.83
CA THR A 193 -15.58 21.55 11.18
C THR A 193 -15.35 23.06 11.27
N LEU A 194 -14.27 23.58 10.67
CA LEU A 194 -13.89 24.99 10.74
C LEU A 194 -14.31 25.81 9.51
N LYS A 195 -14.91 25.16 8.49
CA LYS A 195 -15.31 25.79 7.21
C LYS A 195 -14.15 26.50 6.49
N ILE A 196 -12.91 26.05 6.72
CA ILE A 196 -11.71 26.55 6.05
C ILE A 196 -11.53 25.76 4.75
N ASN A 197 -11.44 26.44 3.61
CA ASN A 197 -11.22 25.81 2.29
C ASN A 197 -9.75 25.40 2.08
N ALA A 198 -9.20 24.57 2.96
CA ALA A 198 -7.90 23.93 2.74
C ALA A 198 -8.07 22.77 1.76
N LEU A 199 -7.32 22.79 0.65
CA LEU A 199 -7.32 21.76 -0.40
C LEU A 199 -5.90 21.35 -0.82
N TYR A 200 -4.90 21.67 0.00
CA TYR A 200 -3.50 21.51 -0.38
C TYR A 200 -3.12 20.03 -0.46
N ILE A 201 -3.50 19.25 0.56
CA ILE A 201 -3.24 17.81 0.60
C ILE A 201 -4.16 17.12 -0.40
N TYR A 202 -5.41 17.52 -0.51
CA TYR A 202 -6.34 16.96 -1.50
C TYR A 202 -5.79 17.02 -2.93
N TYR A 203 -5.29 18.18 -3.37
CA TYR A 203 -4.75 18.31 -4.74
C TYR A 203 -3.41 17.61 -4.95
N SER A 204 -2.61 17.43 -3.90
CA SER A 204 -1.30 16.76 -4.00
C SER A 204 -1.36 15.26 -3.71
N TYR A 205 -2.43 14.76 -3.09
CA TYR A 205 -2.56 13.39 -2.61
C TYR A 205 -2.30 12.36 -3.69
N GLU A 206 -3.04 12.42 -4.80
CA GLU A 206 -2.92 11.45 -5.89
C GLU A 206 -1.50 11.40 -6.46
N TYR A 207 -0.90 12.57 -6.68
CA TYR A 207 0.43 12.72 -7.22
C TYR A 207 1.51 12.12 -6.32
N ILE A 208 1.41 12.35 -5.01
CA ILE A 208 2.34 11.81 -4.03
C ILE A 208 2.16 10.29 -3.91
N MET A 209 0.92 9.80 -3.85
CA MET A 209 0.63 8.37 -3.73
C MET A 209 1.10 7.58 -4.97
N HIS A 210 0.91 8.12 -6.17
CA HIS A 210 1.45 7.54 -7.39
C HIS A 210 2.98 7.51 -7.38
N ALA A 211 3.64 8.59 -6.95
CA ALA A 211 5.10 8.63 -6.85
C ALA A 211 5.64 7.58 -5.87
N LEU A 212 4.97 7.40 -4.72
CA LEU A 212 5.32 6.36 -3.74
C LEU A 212 5.13 4.95 -4.31
N ALA A 213 4.05 4.70 -5.03
CA ALA A 213 3.81 3.40 -5.65
C ALA A 213 4.84 3.07 -6.75
N VAL A 214 5.19 4.04 -7.59
CA VAL A 214 6.29 3.89 -8.58
C VAL A 214 7.62 3.62 -7.87
N TRP A 215 7.88 4.32 -6.76
CA TRP A 215 9.07 4.10 -5.94
C TRP A 215 9.14 2.68 -5.37
N VAL A 216 8.02 2.15 -4.85
CA VAL A 216 7.95 0.75 -4.38
C VAL A 216 8.25 -0.21 -5.53
N LEU A 217 7.61 -0.02 -6.69
CA LEU A 217 7.81 -0.87 -7.86
C LEU A 217 9.28 -0.89 -8.29
N TRP A 218 9.92 0.27 -8.33
CA TRP A 218 11.35 0.38 -8.62
C TRP A 218 12.22 -0.36 -7.59
N LEU A 219 11.92 -0.23 -6.29
CA LEU A 219 12.64 -0.94 -5.23
C LEU A 219 12.53 -2.45 -5.38
N VAL A 220 11.34 -2.98 -5.66
CA VAL A 220 11.13 -4.41 -5.86
C VAL A 220 11.98 -4.92 -7.01
N VAL A 221 11.93 -4.24 -8.16
CA VAL A 221 12.68 -4.64 -9.34
C VAL A 221 14.19 -4.60 -9.10
N ARG A 222 14.68 -3.53 -8.45
CA ARG A 222 16.09 -3.38 -8.14
C ARG A 222 16.60 -4.53 -7.27
N GLU A 223 15.89 -4.88 -6.21
CA GLU A 223 16.32 -5.98 -5.33
C GLU A 223 16.20 -7.34 -6.05
N ALA A 224 15.18 -7.52 -6.90
CA ALA A 224 15.00 -8.74 -7.67
C ALA A 224 16.15 -8.97 -8.67
N ILE A 225 16.57 -7.93 -9.40
CA ILE A 225 17.73 -7.98 -10.30
C ILE A 225 19.01 -8.32 -9.52
N LYS A 226 19.21 -7.67 -8.36
CA LYS A 226 20.39 -7.90 -7.51
C LYS A 226 20.47 -9.35 -7.02
N LEU A 227 19.37 -9.92 -6.52
CA LEU A 227 19.33 -11.31 -6.06
C LEU A 227 19.59 -12.29 -7.21
N GLN A 228 19.06 -12.00 -8.40
CA GLN A 228 19.33 -12.80 -9.59
C GLN A 228 20.82 -12.77 -9.95
N GLN A 229 21.47 -11.59 -9.93
CA GLN A 229 22.91 -11.47 -10.17
C GLN A 229 23.75 -12.24 -9.15
N GLN A 230 23.39 -12.21 -7.87
CA GLN A 230 24.10 -12.95 -6.83
C GLN A 230 24.02 -14.46 -7.04
N SER A 231 22.84 -14.98 -7.42
CA SER A 231 22.69 -16.41 -7.73
C SER A 231 23.54 -16.86 -8.93
N LEU A 232 23.84 -15.96 -9.86
CA LEU A 232 24.68 -16.23 -11.03
C LEU A 232 26.18 -16.28 -10.70
N ILE A 233 26.63 -15.60 -9.65
CA ILE A 233 28.04 -15.61 -9.23
C ILE A 233 28.34 -16.88 -8.41
N GLN A 234 27.32 -17.46 -7.76
CA GLN A 234 27.44 -18.64 -6.91
C GLN A 234 27.25 -19.98 -7.65
N ALA A 235 26.79 -19.95 -8.91
CA ALA A 235 26.54 -21.11 -9.76
C ALA A 235 27.69 -21.35 -10.75
#